data_AF-A0A944MCM4-F1
#
_entry.id   AF-A0A944MCM4-F1
#
_cell.length_a   1.000
_cell.length_b   1.000
_cell.length_c   1.000
_cell.angle_alpha   90.00
_cell.angle_beta   90.00
_cell.angle_gamma   90.00
#
_symmetry.space_group_name_H-M   'P 1'
#
loop_
_entity.id
_entity.type
_entity.pdbx_description
1 polymer ?
#
loop_
_entity_poly.entity_id
_entity_poly.type
_entity_poly.pdbx_seq_one_letter_code
_entity_poly.pdbx_strand_id
1 'polypeptide(L)'
;MNKAKSEAAVARFCDGCNCSQAVLTAFAERYAIDDGLAMRIAAGLGGGVGRMGDVCGTLTGGALVLGLELGPRTRREADAKEATYAATRRLQERFIQRHGSNRCRELLEKDLSIEAEYRQAKEQGLFKTRCPNFVETVVDLLDQEFNNKKMNMKQQILTMLELQDAMNRKVNEDWRDAGYPWYRAIWTECAEMLDHYGWKWWKHQKPDMQQVHLEIVDIWHFALSDLILHNTSLDEAAELAMKGLAEPSGAVDFRTSIEQLAMASIQTQAADISHFAAVMRAAELGFDELFKTYVGKNVLNFFRQDHGYKDGSYIKVWNGREDNEHLAEILAELDADSTDFSDQVYRRLEQAYPAE
;
A
#
# COMPACT_ATOMS: atom_id res chain seq x y z
N MET A 1 -10.63 15.09 -9.93
CA MET A 1 -9.91 16.36 -10.19
C MET A 1 -8.62 16.05 -10.97
N ASN A 2 -8.72 15.37 -12.14
CA ASN A 2 -7.57 14.72 -12.83
C ASN A 2 -7.05 15.47 -14.07
N LYS A 3 -7.78 16.49 -14.54
CA LYS A 3 -7.54 17.08 -15.87
C LYS A 3 -6.19 17.79 -16.00
N ALA A 4 -5.68 18.37 -14.92
CA ALA A 4 -4.44 19.16 -14.97
C ALA A 4 -3.19 18.32 -15.34
N LYS A 5 -3.11 17.05 -14.91
CA LYS A 5 -1.93 16.22 -15.16
C LYS A 5 -1.94 15.64 -16.57
N SER A 6 -3.10 15.18 -17.05
CA SER A 6 -3.25 14.71 -18.43
C SER A 6 -3.05 15.85 -19.43
N GLU A 7 -3.58 17.05 -19.14
CA GLU A 7 -3.31 18.27 -19.92
C GLU A 7 -1.81 18.60 -19.97
N ALA A 8 -1.10 18.52 -18.83
CA ALA A 8 0.34 18.76 -18.79
C ALA A 8 1.15 17.72 -19.58
N ALA A 9 0.77 16.44 -19.54
CA ALA A 9 1.42 15.40 -20.32
C ALA A 9 1.20 15.59 -21.82
N VAL A 10 -0.03 15.92 -22.23
CA VAL A 10 -0.37 16.22 -23.63
C VAL A 10 0.40 17.47 -24.10
N ALA A 11 0.48 18.51 -23.28
CA ALA A 11 1.25 19.71 -23.61
C ALA A 11 2.74 19.38 -23.84
N ARG A 12 3.36 18.58 -22.98
CA ARG A 12 4.74 18.11 -23.16
C ARG A 12 4.93 17.32 -24.45
N PHE A 13 3.98 16.44 -24.79
CA PHE A 13 3.98 15.71 -26.06
C PHE A 13 3.91 16.65 -27.27
N CYS A 14 3.04 17.67 -27.22
CA CYS A 14 2.94 18.68 -28.25
C CYS A 14 4.19 19.58 -28.37
N ASP A 15 4.96 19.72 -27.28
CA ASP A 15 6.21 20.47 -27.20
C ASP A 15 7.47 19.63 -27.54
N GLY A 16 7.29 18.50 -28.23
CA GLY A 16 8.40 17.73 -28.82
C GLY A 16 8.86 16.52 -28.01
N CYS A 17 8.27 16.25 -26.84
CA CYS A 17 8.44 14.95 -26.19
C CYS A 17 7.81 13.84 -27.04
N ASN A 18 8.44 12.66 -27.08
CA ASN A 18 7.74 11.47 -27.56
C ASN A 18 6.67 11.03 -26.53
N CYS A 19 5.77 10.12 -26.93
CA CYS A 19 4.65 9.69 -26.09
C CYS A 19 5.05 9.04 -24.76
N SER A 20 6.18 8.33 -24.69
CA SER A 20 6.68 7.77 -23.42
C SER A 20 7.32 8.83 -22.53
N GLN A 21 8.06 9.76 -23.12
CA GLN A 21 8.68 10.88 -22.42
C GLN A 21 7.60 11.75 -21.78
N ALA A 22 6.58 12.12 -22.55
CA ALA A 22 5.47 12.94 -22.10
C ALA A 22 4.75 12.38 -20.86
N VAL A 23 4.55 11.05 -20.80
CA VAL A 23 3.97 10.39 -19.63
C VAL A 23 4.94 10.45 -18.46
N LEU A 24 6.19 9.99 -18.61
CA LEU A 24 7.12 9.90 -17.49
C LEU A 24 7.45 11.28 -16.88
N THR A 25 7.70 12.30 -17.72
CA THR A 25 8.01 13.65 -17.26
C THR A 25 6.83 14.32 -16.55
N ALA A 26 5.59 13.94 -16.86
CA ALA A 26 4.41 14.39 -16.12
C ALA A 26 4.32 13.84 -14.68
N PHE A 27 5.09 12.81 -14.36
CA PHE A 27 5.19 12.25 -13.01
C PHE A 27 6.59 12.45 -12.37
N ALA A 28 7.57 13.01 -13.08
CA ALA A 28 8.95 13.10 -12.60
C ALA A 28 9.08 13.85 -11.27
N GLU A 29 8.39 14.99 -11.12
CA GLU A 29 8.39 15.79 -9.89
C GLU A 29 7.91 15.00 -8.66
N ARG A 30 6.87 14.17 -8.82
CA ARG A 30 6.32 13.34 -7.73
C ARG A 30 7.38 12.43 -7.10
N TYR A 31 8.34 11.98 -7.89
CA TYR A 31 9.38 11.04 -7.46
C TYR A 31 10.75 11.71 -7.30
N ALA A 32 10.79 13.05 -7.29
CA ALA A 32 12.02 13.83 -7.23
C ALA A 32 13.04 13.43 -8.33
N ILE A 33 12.54 13.08 -9.52
CA ILE A 33 13.36 12.77 -10.69
C ILE A 33 13.53 14.05 -11.51
N ASP A 34 14.78 14.34 -11.87
CA ASP A 34 15.11 15.41 -12.81
C ASP A 34 14.41 15.19 -14.16
N ASP A 35 13.80 16.25 -14.71
CA ASP A 35 13.04 16.18 -15.96
C ASP A 35 13.93 15.71 -17.13
N GLY A 36 15.19 16.17 -17.20
CA GLY A 36 16.16 15.75 -18.20
C GLY A 36 16.54 14.26 -18.09
N LEU A 37 16.69 13.76 -16.87
CA LEU A 37 16.89 12.33 -16.62
C LEU A 37 15.67 11.51 -17.06
N ALA A 38 14.46 11.93 -16.70
CA ALA A 38 13.21 11.29 -17.14
C ALA A 38 13.11 11.25 -18.68
N MET A 39 13.40 12.36 -19.36
CA MET A 39 13.43 12.42 -20.81
C MET A 39 14.41 11.41 -21.42
N ARG A 40 15.61 11.26 -20.85
CA ARG A 40 16.64 10.33 -21.34
C ARG A 40 16.25 8.88 -21.14
N ILE A 41 15.68 8.54 -19.98
CA ILE A 41 15.21 7.18 -19.67
C ILE A 41 14.13 6.74 -20.68
N ALA A 42 13.18 7.62 -20.99
CA ALA A 42 12.04 7.31 -21.85
C ALA A 42 12.30 7.55 -23.36
N ALA A 43 13.45 8.10 -23.75
CA ALA A 43 13.71 8.54 -25.13
C ALA A 43 13.58 7.42 -26.18
N GLY A 44 14.07 6.22 -25.86
CA GLY A 44 14.03 5.06 -26.77
C GLY A 44 12.65 4.42 -26.90
N LEU A 45 11.68 4.82 -26.07
CA LEU A 45 10.39 4.13 -25.95
C LEU A 45 9.30 4.67 -26.91
N GLY A 46 9.55 5.81 -27.57
CA GLY A 46 8.59 6.47 -28.45
C GLY A 46 8.30 5.71 -29.76
N GLY A 47 7.09 5.81 -30.30
CA GLY A 47 6.71 5.06 -31.52
C GLY A 47 6.61 3.55 -31.30
N GLY A 48 6.42 3.15 -30.04
CA GLY A 48 6.25 1.77 -29.62
C GLY A 48 7.55 1.03 -29.30
N VAL A 49 8.50 1.72 -28.65
CA VAL A 49 9.90 1.32 -28.42
C VAL A 49 10.86 1.62 -29.57
N GLY A 50 10.70 2.78 -30.18
CA GLY A 50 11.67 3.31 -31.14
C GLY A 50 11.24 3.05 -32.57
N ARG A 51 9.96 3.32 -32.86
CA ARG A 51 9.35 3.21 -34.19
C ARG A 51 9.27 1.79 -34.76
N MET A 52 9.28 0.77 -33.91
CA MET A 52 8.99 -0.60 -34.35
C MET A 52 7.49 -0.86 -34.53
N GLY A 53 6.62 0.03 -34.07
CA GLY A 53 5.17 -0.17 -34.16
C GLY A 53 4.61 -1.20 -33.15
N ASP A 54 5.40 -1.61 -32.16
CA ASP A 54 5.04 -2.58 -31.12
C ASP A 54 4.36 -1.89 -29.92
N VAL A 55 4.64 -2.33 -28.69
CA VAL A 55 3.95 -1.87 -27.48
C VAL A 55 3.98 -0.35 -27.39
N CYS A 56 2.81 0.28 -27.40
CA CYS A 56 2.62 1.72 -27.43
C CYS A 56 3.52 2.44 -26.41
N GLY A 57 4.24 3.47 -26.87
CA GLY A 57 5.19 4.18 -26.03
C GLY A 57 4.53 4.86 -24.82
N THR A 58 3.26 5.23 -24.93
CA THR A 58 2.50 5.73 -23.78
C THR A 58 2.37 4.67 -22.68
N LEU A 59 2.10 3.41 -23.05
CA LEU A 59 1.99 2.30 -22.10
C LEU A 59 3.34 1.96 -21.46
N THR A 60 4.43 1.99 -22.22
CA THR A 60 5.77 1.78 -21.64
C THR A 60 6.15 2.93 -20.71
N GLY A 61 5.77 4.17 -21.04
CA GLY A 61 5.89 5.32 -20.14
C GLY A 61 5.10 5.12 -18.85
N GLY A 62 3.86 4.63 -18.95
CA GLY A 62 3.05 4.31 -17.78
C GLY A 62 3.62 3.17 -16.94
N ALA A 63 4.21 2.14 -17.56
CA ALA A 63 4.90 1.06 -16.86
C ALA A 63 6.12 1.58 -16.06
N LEU A 64 6.86 2.57 -16.59
CA LEU A 64 7.92 3.23 -15.83
C LEU A 64 7.35 3.97 -14.61
N VAL A 65 6.26 4.71 -14.76
CA VAL A 65 5.60 5.41 -13.65
C VAL A 65 5.12 4.43 -12.58
N LEU A 66 4.53 3.30 -12.98
CA LEU A 66 4.12 2.24 -12.04
C LEU A 66 5.33 1.60 -11.33
N GLY A 67 6.45 1.42 -12.03
CA GLY A 67 7.69 0.97 -11.42
C GLY A 67 8.28 1.96 -10.41
N LEU A 68 8.07 3.26 -10.59
CA LEU A 68 8.47 4.26 -9.59
C LEU A 68 7.56 4.25 -8.35
N GLU A 69 6.28 3.99 -8.53
CA GLU A 69 5.31 3.95 -7.42
C GLU A 69 5.36 2.64 -6.63
N LEU A 70 5.44 1.50 -7.32
CA LEU A 70 5.24 0.16 -6.75
C LEU A 70 6.49 -0.73 -6.80
N GLY A 71 7.53 -0.28 -7.51
CA GLY A 71 8.69 -1.10 -7.77
C GLY A 71 9.49 -1.43 -6.50
N PRO A 72 10.24 -2.54 -6.54
CA PRO A 72 11.07 -2.96 -5.41
C PRO A 72 12.20 -1.96 -5.15
N ARG A 73 12.46 -1.63 -3.88
CA ARG A 73 13.58 -0.72 -3.51
C ARG A 73 14.92 -1.46 -3.47
N THR A 74 14.87 -2.76 -3.21
CA THR A 74 16.00 -3.67 -3.13
C THR A 74 15.80 -4.87 -4.06
N ARG A 75 16.84 -5.68 -4.25
CA ARG A 75 16.76 -6.87 -5.12
C ARG A 75 15.93 -8.02 -4.53
N ARG A 76 15.44 -7.89 -3.29
CA ARG A 76 14.81 -8.98 -2.52
C ARG A 76 13.30 -8.83 -2.36
N GLU A 77 12.72 -7.71 -2.78
CA GLU A 77 11.28 -7.44 -2.67
C GLU A 77 10.51 -8.08 -3.83
N ALA A 78 10.23 -9.38 -3.73
CA ALA A 78 9.47 -10.12 -4.73
C ALA A 78 8.02 -9.62 -4.85
N ASP A 79 7.38 -9.26 -3.73
CA ASP A 79 5.97 -8.85 -3.71
C ASP A 79 5.76 -7.49 -4.38
N ALA A 80 6.66 -6.52 -4.14
CA ALA A 80 6.64 -5.22 -4.82
C ALA A 80 6.77 -5.37 -6.34
N LYS A 81 7.61 -6.31 -6.78
CA LYS A 81 7.78 -6.64 -8.19
C LYS A 81 6.50 -7.22 -8.80
N GLU A 82 5.85 -8.17 -8.12
CA GLU A 82 4.58 -8.74 -8.61
C GLU A 82 3.44 -7.71 -8.58
N ALA A 83 3.37 -6.85 -7.56
CA ALA A 83 2.41 -5.74 -7.49
C ALA A 83 2.59 -4.77 -8.67
N THR A 84 3.83 -4.45 -9.04
CA THR A 84 4.14 -3.63 -10.22
C THR A 84 3.66 -4.29 -11.51
N TYR A 85 3.83 -5.61 -11.63
CA TYR A 85 3.36 -6.36 -12.80
C TYR A 85 1.84 -6.42 -12.87
N ALA A 86 1.16 -6.67 -11.75
CA ALA A 86 -0.28 -6.68 -11.68
C ALA A 86 -0.87 -5.31 -12.09
N ALA A 87 -0.33 -4.20 -11.57
CA ALA A 87 -0.75 -2.87 -11.95
C ALA A 87 -0.48 -2.57 -13.43
N THR A 88 0.66 -3.01 -13.97
CA THR A 88 1.00 -2.84 -15.39
C THR A 88 0.06 -3.62 -16.30
N ARG A 89 -0.33 -4.84 -15.92
CA ARG A 89 -1.33 -5.65 -16.64
C ARG A 89 -2.69 -4.95 -16.65
N ARG A 90 -3.18 -4.50 -15.50
CA ARG A 90 -4.43 -3.73 -15.40
C ARG A 90 -4.42 -2.48 -16.27
N LEU A 91 -3.31 -1.73 -16.28
CA LEU A 91 -3.16 -0.54 -17.13
C LEU A 91 -3.32 -0.90 -18.61
N GLN A 92 -2.64 -1.97 -19.07
CA GLN A 92 -2.74 -2.42 -20.45
C GLN A 92 -4.15 -2.91 -20.80
N GLU A 93 -4.77 -3.72 -19.95
CA GLU A 93 -6.13 -4.24 -20.15
C GLU A 93 -7.13 -3.10 -20.30
N ARG A 94 -7.09 -2.11 -19.40
CA ARG A 94 -7.98 -0.94 -19.46
C ARG A 94 -7.71 -0.05 -20.68
N PHE A 95 -6.46 0.04 -21.12
CA PHE A 95 -6.11 0.76 -22.35
C PHE A 95 -6.66 0.03 -23.58
N ILE A 96 -6.49 -1.30 -23.66
CA ILE A 96 -7.01 -2.13 -24.75
C ILE A 96 -8.54 -2.06 -24.80
N GLN A 97 -9.22 -2.08 -23.65
CA GLN A 97 -10.68 -1.92 -23.59
C GLN A 97 -11.16 -0.60 -24.21
N ARG A 98 -10.37 0.48 -24.10
CA ARG A 98 -10.72 1.80 -24.64
C ARG A 98 -10.31 1.99 -26.10
N HIS A 99 -9.15 1.46 -26.49
CA HIS A 99 -8.51 1.77 -27.78
C HIS A 99 -8.36 0.57 -28.72
N GLY A 100 -8.80 -0.62 -28.29
CA GLY A 100 -8.82 -1.85 -29.09
C GLY A 100 -7.48 -2.58 -29.20
N SER A 101 -6.34 -1.94 -28.91
CA SER A 101 -5.01 -2.56 -28.98
C SER A 101 -4.01 -1.90 -28.05
N ASN A 102 -2.91 -2.59 -27.73
CA ASN A 102 -1.72 -2.02 -27.10
C ASN A 102 -0.56 -1.79 -28.09
N ARG A 103 -0.71 -2.16 -29.37
CA ARG A 103 0.33 -2.05 -30.39
C ARG A 103 0.19 -0.75 -31.18
N CYS A 104 1.27 0.02 -31.25
CA CYS A 104 1.31 1.32 -31.89
C CYS A 104 0.90 1.25 -33.37
N ARG A 105 1.30 0.17 -34.08
CA ARG A 105 0.93 -0.02 -35.49
C ARG A 105 -0.57 -0.26 -35.71
N GLU A 106 -1.22 -0.93 -34.76
CA GLU A 106 -2.66 -1.20 -34.83
C GLU A 106 -3.44 0.05 -34.46
N LEU A 107 -3.00 0.77 -33.43
CA LEU A 107 -3.59 2.04 -32.98
C LEU A 107 -3.53 3.15 -34.05
N LEU A 108 -2.45 3.18 -34.84
CA LEU A 108 -2.25 4.17 -35.90
C LEU A 108 -2.63 3.63 -37.29
N GLU A 109 -2.96 2.34 -37.41
CA GLU A 109 -3.18 1.65 -38.70
C GLU A 109 -2.01 1.85 -39.68
N LYS A 110 -0.78 1.94 -39.13
CA LYS A 110 0.47 2.22 -39.84
C LYS A 110 1.65 1.56 -39.15
N ASP A 111 2.46 0.83 -39.91
CA ASP A 111 3.72 0.27 -39.43
C ASP A 111 4.83 1.31 -39.46
N LEU A 112 5.22 1.80 -38.28
CA LEU A 112 6.22 2.86 -38.16
C LEU A 112 7.64 2.40 -38.51
N SER A 113 7.87 1.09 -38.61
CA SER A 113 9.17 0.54 -39.05
C SER A 113 9.36 0.64 -40.57
N ILE A 114 8.27 0.89 -41.31
CA ILE A 114 8.27 1.09 -42.75
C ILE A 114 8.29 2.58 -43.04
N GLU A 115 9.38 3.08 -43.63
CA GLU A 115 9.60 4.50 -43.88
C GLU A 115 8.46 5.17 -44.68
N ALA A 116 7.88 4.47 -45.66
CA ALA A 116 6.76 4.99 -46.44
C ALA A 116 5.49 5.19 -45.59
N GLU A 117 5.18 4.24 -44.71
CA GLU A 117 4.02 4.33 -43.82
C GLU A 117 4.23 5.35 -42.70
N TYR A 118 5.46 5.47 -42.19
CA TYR A 118 5.83 6.53 -41.25
C TYR A 118 5.60 7.93 -41.84
N ARG A 119 5.99 8.16 -43.10
CA ARG A 119 5.73 9.43 -43.78
C ARG A 119 4.23 9.69 -43.94
N GLN A 120 3.47 8.67 -44.34
CA GLN A 120 2.01 8.78 -44.42
C GLN A 120 1.39 9.12 -43.07
N ALA A 121 1.82 8.48 -41.97
CA ALA A 121 1.33 8.78 -40.63
C ALA A 121 1.60 10.24 -40.23
N LYS A 122 2.76 10.78 -40.64
CA LYS A 122 3.12 12.18 -40.40
C LYS A 122 2.28 13.14 -41.25
N GLU A 123 2.10 12.85 -42.53
CA GLU A 123 1.31 13.68 -43.47
C GLU A 123 -0.17 13.72 -43.09
N GLN A 124 -0.73 12.58 -42.66
CA GLN A 124 -2.09 12.48 -42.15
C GLN A 124 -2.24 13.06 -40.73
N GLY A 125 -1.14 13.49 -40.11
CA GLY A 125 -1.15 14.10 -38.78
C GLY A 125 -1.55 13.15 -37.66
N LEU A 126 -1.41 11.83 -37.83
CA LEU A 126 -1.86 10.83 -36.86
C LEU A 126 -1.20 11.02 -35.48
N PHE A 127 0.06 11.43 -35.46
CA PHE A 127 0.76 11.76 -34.22
C PHE A 127 0.14 12.94 -33.47
N LYS A 128 -0.56 13.86 -34.16
CA LYS A 128 -1.22 15.02 -33.55
C LYS A 128 -2.70 14.78 -33.25
N THR A 129 -3.34 13.87 -33.98
CA THR A 129 -4.80 13.64 -33.88
C THR A 129 -5.15 12.40 -33.05
N ARG A 130 -4.28 11.38 -32.99
CA ARG A 130 -4.51 10.14 -32.23
C ARG A 130 -3.64 10.04 -30.97
N CYS A 131 -2.31 10.19 -31.09
CA CYS A 131 -1.39 9.97 -29.96
C CYS A 131 -1.70 10.79 -28.70
N PRO A 132 -2.15 12.07 -28.75
CA PRO A 132 -2.51 12.83 -27.55
C PRO A 132 -3.61 12.16 -26.73
N ASN A 133 -4.63 11.56 -27.38
CA ASN A 133 -5.71 10.86 -26.69
C ASN A 133 -5.21 9.61 -25.95
N PHE A 134 -4.19 8.94 -26.49
CA PHE A 134 -3.54 7.82 -25.82
C PHE A 134 -2.76 8.28 -24.59
N VAL A 135 -2.01 9.39 -24.71
CA VAL A 135 -1.28 10.02 -23.59
C VAL A 135 -2.23 10.41 -22.48
N GLU A 136 -3.30 11.15 -22.80
CA GLU A 136 -4.35 11.51 -21.85
C GLU A 136 -4.93 10.27 -21.16
N THR A 137 -5.31 9.25 -21.94
CA THR A 137 -5.89 8.01 -21.40
C THR A 137 -4.97 7.34 -20.38
N VAL A 138 -3.69 7.16 -20.69
CA VAL A 138 -2.77 6.48 -19.76
C VAL A 138 -2.55 7.30 -18.50
N VAL A 139 -2.39 8.62 -18.61
CA VAL A 139 -2.22 9.49 -17.44
C VAL A 139 -3.46 9.45 -16.55
N ASP A 140 -4.66 9.52 -17.14
CA ASP A 140 -5.91 9.39 -16.40
C ASP A 140 -6.06 8.02 -15.72
N LEU A 141 -5.66 6.95 -16.40
CA LEU A 141 -5.68 5.60 -15.83
C LEU A 141 -4.70 5.44 -14.66
N LEU A 142 -3.51 6.02 -14.76
CA LEU A 142 -2.52 6.05 -13.67
C LEU A 142 -3.02 6.84 -12.46
N ASP A 143 -3.57 8.04 -12.67
CA ASP A 143 -4.14 8.84 -11.59
C ASP A 143 -5.32 8.11 -10.91
N GLN A 144 -6.15 7.41 -11.69
CA GLN A 144 -7.21 6.57 -11.14
C GLN A 144 -6.65 5.40 -10.30
N GLU A 145 -5.61 4.72 -10.77
CA GLU A 145 -4.95 3.65 -10.02
C GLU A 145 -4.41 4.16 -8.68
N PHE A 146 -3.72 5.30 -8.67
CA PHE A 146 -3.15 5.88 -7.46
C PHE A 146 -4.22 6.39 -6.49
N ASN A 147 -5.30 6.99 -7.01
CA ASN A 147 -6.42 7.42 -6.19
C ASN A 147 -7.18 6.23 -5.59
N ASN A 148 -7.39 5.16 -6.35
CA ASN A 148 -8.05 3.95 -5.85
C ASN A 148 -7.22 3.31 -4.74
N LYS A 149 -5.89 3.20 -4.91
CA LYS A 149 -5.00 2.69 -3.86
C LYS A 149 -5.06 3.55 -2.60
N LYS A 150 -5.04 4.88 -2.75
CA LYS A 150 -5.17 5.80 -1.63
C LYS A 150 -6.52 5.62 -0.90
N MET A 151 -7.61 5.51 -1.66
CA MET A 151 -8.95 5.30 -1.10
C MET A 151 -9.06 3.95 -0.38
N ASN A 152 -8.49 2.89 -0.95
CA ASN A 152 -8.47 1.57 -0.33
C ASN A 152 -7.71 1.60 1.01
N MET A 153 -6.50 2.17 1.03
CA MET A 153 -5.73 2.33 2.27
C MET A 153 -6.50 3.11 3.33
N LYS A 154 -7.19 4.20 2.94
CA LYS A 154 -8.04 4.96 3.86
C LYS A 154 -9.16 4.10 4.43
N GLN A 155 -9.85 3.34 3.59
CA GLN A 155 -10.94 2.46 4.00
C GLN A 155 -10.46 1.34 4.92
N GLN A 156 -9.29 0.77 4.66
CA GLN A 156 -8.64 -0.22 5.52
C GLN A 156 -8.32 0.37 6.90
N ILE A 157 -7.78 1.61 6.97
CA ILE A 157 -7.54 2.29 8.26
C ILE A 157 -8.86 2.59 8.98
N LEU A 158 -9.89 3.08 8.28
CA LEU A 158 -11.21 3.30 8.86
C LEU A 158 -11.78 2.02 9.47
N THR A 159 -11.67 0.90 8.75
CA THR A 159 -12.08 -0.42 9.24
C THR A 159 -11.34 -0.78 10.54
N MET A 160 -10.02 -0.57 10.58
CA MET A 160 -9.24 -0.82 11.80
C MET A 160 -9.64 0.09 12.96
N LEU A 161 -9.92 1.37 12.70
CA LEU A 161 -10.39 2.32 13.72
C LEU A 161 -11.76 1.93 14.28
N GLU A 162 -12.70 1.52 13.43
CA GLU A 162 -14.02 1.03 13.83
C GLU A 162 -13.92 -0.22 14.71
N LEU A 163 -13.10 -1.18 14.29
CA LEU A 163 -12.81 -2.40 15.05
C LEU A 163 -12.12 -2.08 16.39
N GLN A 164 -11.19 -1.13 16.41
CA GLN A 164 -10.53 -0.72 17.65
C GLN A 164 -11.49 -0.05 18.62
N ASP A 165 -12.36 0.85 18.15
CA ASP A 165 -13.35 1.51 19.00
C ASP A 165 -14.31 0.48 19.61
N ALA A 166 -14.81 -0.45 18.78
CA ALA A 166 -15.68 -1.52 19.23
C ALA A 166 -14.99 -2.39 20.29
N MET A 167 -13.72 -2.75 20.08
CA MET A 167 -12.95 -3.58 21.00
C MET A 167 -12.72 -2.85 22.33
N ASN A 168 -12.31 -1.58 22.28
CA ASN A 168 -12.13 -0.76 23.46
C ASN A 168 -13.43 -0.66 24.28
N ARG A 169 -14.58 -0.47 23.60
CA ARG A 169 -15.90 -0.44 24.24
C ARG A 169 -16.31 -1.78 24.85
N LYS A 170 -15.98 -2.91 24.21
CA LYS A 170 -16.23 -4.26 24.75
C LYS A 170 -15.41 -4.53 26.02
N VAL A 171 -14.21 -3.96 26.11
CA VAL A 171 -13.34 -4.05 27.29
C VAL A 171 -13.82 -3.11 28.40
N ASN A 172 -14.08 -1.85 28.07
CA ASN A 172 -14.67 -0.85 28.97
C ASN A 172 -15.58 0.10 28.19
N GLU A 173 -16.86 0.14 28.55
CA GLU A 173 -17.85 1.00 27.87
C GLU A 173 -17.48 2.49 27.97
N ASP A 174 -16.87 2.92 29.08
CA ASP A 174 -16.46 4.31 29.36
C ASP A 174 -15.00 4.58 29.01
N TRP A 175 -14.38 3.79 28.12
CA TRP A 175 -12.93 3.83 27.86
C TRP A 175 -12.40 5.22 27.44
N ARG A 176 -13.24 6.05 26.80
CA ARG A 176 -12.87 7.40 26.36
C ARG A 176 -12.62 8.34 27.54
N ASP A 177 -13.36 8.17 28.63
CA ASP A 177 -13.24 9.00 29.83
C ASP A 177 -12.38 8.35 30.92
N ALA A 178 -11.93 7.11 30.70
CA ALA A 178 -11.15 6.32 31.66
C ALA A 178 -9.71 6.83 31.88
N GLY A 179 -9.24 7.78 31.05
CA GLY A 179 -7.90 8.37 31.19
C GLY A 179 -6.77 7.36 30.94
N TYR A 180 -6.99 6.38 30.05
CA TYR A 180 -5.98 5.37 29.76
C TYR A 180 -4.74 5.98 29.09
N PRO A 181 -3.54 5.74 29.64
CA PRO A 181 -2.30 6.28 29.09
C PRO A 181 -1.79 5.38 27.97
N TRP A 182 -2.41 5.45 26.78
CA TRP A 182 -2.08 4.62 25.62
C TRP A 182 -0.60 4.68 25.23
N TYR A 183 0.02 5.85 25.35
CA TYR A 183 1.47 6.02 25.13
C TYR A 183 2.31 5.06 25.99
N ARG A 184 1.84 4.68 27.19
CA ARG A 184 2.52 3.75 28.08
C ARG A 184 2.50 2.32 27.54
N ALA A 185 1.36 1.90 27.00
CA ALA A 185 1.26 0.62 26.34
C ALA A 185 2.21 0.60 25.12
N ILE A 186 2.16 1.63 24.27
CA ILE A 186 3.04 1.76 23.09
C ILE A 186 4.52 1.58 23.42
N TRP A 187 5.09 2.36 24.37
CA TRP A 187 6.53 2.22 24.64
C TRP A 187 6.88 0.92 25.38
N THR A 188 5.93 0.32 26.11
CA THR A 188 6.13 -1.00 26.73
C THR A 188 6.24 -2.07 25.64
N GLU A 189 5.35 -2.08 24.66
CA GLU A 189 5.44 -2.99 23.50
C GLU A 189 6.70 -2.75 22.67
N CYS A 190 7.18 -1.50 22.57
CA CYS A 190 8.51 -1.23 21.99
C CYS A 190 9.63 -1.97 22.73
N ALA A 191 9.57 -2.04 24.06
CA ALA A 191 10.56 -2.76 24.87
C ALA A 191 10.44 -4.29 24.71
N GLU A 192 9.22 -4.83 24.62
CA GLU A 192 8.96 -6.25 24.35
C GLU A 192 9.49 -6.64 22.97
N MET A 193 9.15 -5.87 21.94
CA MET A 193 9.65 -6.02 20.57
C MET A 193 11.19 -6.03 20.51
N LEU A 194 11.85 -5.15 21.27
CA LEU A 194 13.30 -5.09 21.31
C LEU A 194 13.91 -6.38 21.91
N ASP A 195 13.24 -7.03 22.88
CA ASP A 195 13.71 -8.31 23.45
C ASP A 195 13.61 -9.46 22.43
N HIS A 196 12.53 -9.49 21.63
CA HIS A 196 12.35 -10.45 20.53
C HIS A 196 13.35 -10.28 19.39
N TYR A 197 13.68 -9.03 19.02
CA TYR A 197 14.71 -8.76 18.03
C TYR A 197 16.13 -9.03 18.56
N GLY A 198 16.34 -8.75 19.84
CA GLY A 198 17.58 -8.95 20.57
C GLY A 198 18.47 -7.71 20.63
N TRP A 199 18.98 -7.41 21.81
CA TRP A 199 19.79 -6.22 22.12
C TRP A 199 20.93 -6.50 23.11
N LYS A 200 20.92 -7.68 23.77
CA LYS A 200 21.85 -8.07 24.81
C LYS A 200 23.19 -8.43 24.19
N TRP A 201 24.12 -7.47 24.14
CA TRP A 201 25.46 -7.66 23.56
C TRP A 201 26.31 -8.74 24.28
N TRP A 202 25.92 -9.15 25.48
CA TRP A 202 26.59 -10.19 26.27
C TRP A 202 26.00 -11.60 26.10
N LYS A 203 24.94 -11.77 25.28
CA LYS A 203 24.27 -13.06 25.06
C LYS A 203 23.99 -13.24 23.56
N HIS A 204 24.32 -14.41 23.00
CA HIS A 204 23.91 -14.70 21.61
C HIS A 204 22.38 -14.70 21.49
N GLN A 205 21.85 -13.94 20.55
CA GLN A 205 20.42 -13.84 20.26
C GLN A 205 20.21 -13.96 18.75
N LYS A 206 19.12 -14.61 18.36
CA LYS A 206 18.61 -14.60 16.99
C LYS A 206 17.26 -13.86 17.03
N PRO A 207 17.04 -12.87 16.14
CA PRO A 207 15.76 -12.20 16.06
C PRO A 207 14.63 -13.18 15.79
N ASP A 208 13.56 -13.10 16.57
CA ASP A 208 12.28 -13.73 16.26
C ASP A 208 11.40 -12.72 15.53
N MET A 209 11.51 -12.70 14.20
CA MET A 209 10.80 -11.69 13.38
C MET A 209 9.28 -11.87 13.43
N GLN A 210 8.78 -13.08 13.67
CA GLN A 210 7.35 -13.32 13.80
C GLN A 210 6.82 -12.64 15.06
N GLN A 211 7.52 -12.80 16.20
CA GLN A 211 7.15 -12.07 17.42
C GLN A 211 7.30 -10.57 17.25
N VAL A 212 8.38 -10.10 16.61
CA VAL A 212 8.55 -8.66 16.30
C VAL A 212 7.36 -8.10 15.53
N HIS A 213 6.87 -8.80 14.50
CA HIS A 213 5.70 -8.34 13.74
C HIS A 213 4.41 -8.34 14.58
N LEU A 214 4.25 -9.29 15.50
CA LEU A 214 3.12 -9.30 16.44
C LEU A 214 3.15 -8.07 17.35
N GLU A 215 4.31 -7.69 17.88
CA GLU A 215 4.44 -6.50 18.72
C GLU A 215 4.20 -5.20 17.94
N ILE A 216 4.57 -5.13 16.66
CA ILE A 216 4.20 -3.99 15.80
C ILE A 216 2.68 -3.88 15.67
N VAL A 217 1.97 -5.00 15.54
CA VAL A 217 0.50 -5.01 15.49
C VAL A 217 -0.09 -4.59 16.85
N ASP A 218 0.52 -4.99 17.96
CA ASP A 218 0.03 -4.65 19.31
C ASP A 218 0.25 -3.15 19.61
N ILE A 219 1.41 -2.58 19.22
CA ILE A 219 1.63 -1.13 19.17
C ILE A 219 0.55 -0.43 18.34
N TRP A 220 0.18 -0.99 17.19
CA TRP A 220 -0.82 -0.39 16.31
C TRP A 220 -2.21 -0.31 16.97
N HIS A 221 -2.62 -1.31 17.75
CA HIS A 221 -3.88 -1.24 18.52
C HIS A 221 -3.92 -0.05 19.47
N PHE A 222 -2.82 0.18 20.19
CA PHE A 222 -2.71 1.31 21.11
C PHE A 222 -2.58 2.65 20.38
N ALA A 223 -1.88 2.69 19.25
CA ALA A 223 -1.81 3.88 18.41
C ALA A 223 -3.18 4.27 17.84
N LEU A 224 -3.96 3.31 17.34
CA LEU A 224 -5.32 3.56 16.87
C LEU A 224 -6.24 4.02 18.01
N SER A 225 -6.10 3.44 19.21
CA SER A 225 -6.86 3.85 20.39
C SER A 225 -6.57 5.31 20.78
N ASP A 226 -5.29 5.70 20.73
CA ASP A 226 -4.85 7.06 20.98
C ASP A 226 -5.35 8.05 19.90
N LEU A 227 -5.29 7.65 18.63
CA LEU A 227 -5.82 8.44 17.51
C LEU A 227 -7.33 8.67 17.63
N ILE A 228 -8.11 7.65 18.00
CA ILE A 228 -9.56 7.79 18.21
C ILE A 228 -9.86 8.77 19.34
N LEU A 229 -9.05 8.74 20.41
CA LEU A 229 -9.25 9.59 21.58
C LEU A 229 -8.97 11.08 21.29
N HIS A 230 -7.95 11.36 20.48
CA HIS A 230 -7.45 12.71 20.24
C HIS A 230 -8.02 13.40 18.98
N ASN A 231 -8.90 12.74 18.23
CA ASN A 231 -9.48 13.30 17.00
C ASN A 231 -11.00 13.40 17.08
N THR A 232 -11.56 14.34 16.32
CA THR A 232 -13.00 14.63 16.37
C THR A 232 -13.86 13.60 15.62
N SER A 233 -13.24 12.85 14.70
CA SER A 233 -13.90 11.83 13.89
C SER A 233 -12.91 10.73 13.49
N LEU A 234 -13.44 9.56 13.12
CA LEU A 234 -12.62 8.47 12.58
C LEU A 234 -11.99 8.85 11.23
N ASP A 235 -12.66 9.67 10.42
CA ASP A 235 -12.10 10.21 9.18
C ASP A 235 -10.84 11.05 9.42
N GLU A 236 -10.87 11.93 10.42
CA GLU A 236 -9.71 12.76 10.78
C GLU A 236 -8.55 11.89 11.29
N ALA A 237 -8.85 10.91 12.16
CA ALA A 237 -7.87 9.93 12.63
C ALA A 237 -7.26 9.12 11.47
N ALA A 238 -8.08 8.71 10.49
CA ALA A 238 -7.62 7.97 9.32
C ALA A 238 -6.68 8.80 8.44
N GLU A 239 -7.00 10.07 8.17
CA GLU A 239 -6.13 10.95 7.38
C GLU A 239 -4.79 11.22 8.08
N LEU A 240 -4.77 11.38 9.41
CA LEU A 240 -3.53 11.50 10.18
C LEU A 240 -2.69 10.22 10.14
N ALA A 241 -3.33 9.07 10.31
CA ALA A 241 -2.65 7.78 10.20
C ALA A 241 -2.04 7.58 8.80
N MET A 242 -2.79 7.86 7.74
CA MET A 242 -2.30 7.80 6.37
C MET A 242 -1.09 8.70 6.14
N LYS A 243 -1.16 9.94 6.64
CA LYS A 243 -0.07 10.90 6.50
C LYS A 243 1.20 10.40 7.19
N GLY A 244 1.09 9.93 8.43
CA GLY A 244 2.24 9.41 9.17
C GLY A 244 2.85 8.17 8.52
N LEU A 245 2.01 7.24 8.03
CA LEU A 245 2.45 6.04 7.32
C LEU A 245 3.19 6.36 6.00
N ALA A 246 2.80 7.44 5.33
CA ALA A 246 3.45 7.90 4.09
C ALA A 246 4.80 8.60 4.33
N GLU A 247 5.01 9.18 5.52
CA GLU A 247 6.15 10.04 5.86
C GLU A 247 6.93 9.48 7.07
N PRO A 248 7.66 8.35 6.93
CA PRO A 248 8.40 7.77 8.05
C PRO A 248 9.61 8.61 8.45
N SER A 249 9.75 8.81 9.76
CA SER A 249 10.81 9.61 10.38
C SER A 249 12.11 8.84 10.56
N GLY A 250 13.25 9.47 10.28
CA GLY A 250 14.54 9.14 10.93
C GLY A 250 15.11 7.73 10.78
N ALA A 251 14.63 6.90 9.84
CA ALA A 251 15.04 5.49 9.75
C ALA A 251 16.55 5.32 9.45
N VAL A 252 17.30 4.72 10.40
CA VAL A 252 18.72 4.37 10.25
C VAL A 252 18.91 2.85 10.34
N ASP A 253 18.51 2.26 11.46
CA ASP A 253 18.48 0.82 11.73
C ASP A 253 17.28 0.46 12.63
N PHE A 254 16.97 -0.83 12.72
CA PHE A 254 15.77 -1.29 13.41
C PHE A 254 15.75 -0.95 14.91
N ARG A 255 16.86 -1.12 15.64
CA ARG A 255 16.88 -0.83 17.10
C ARG A 255 16.69 0.65 17.38
N THR A 256 17.42 1.49 16.65
CA THR A 256 17.28 2.94 16.76
C THR A 256 15.86 3.40 16.41
N SER A 257 15.20 2.76 15.43
CA SER A 257 13.82 3.10 15.05
C SER A 257 12.82 2.79 16.19
N ILE A 258 13.00 1.66 16.89
CA ILE A 258 12.20 1.31 18.08
C ILE A 258 12.40 2.34 19.19
N GLU A 259 13.66 2.69 19.48
CA GLU A 259 14.03 3.66 20.51
C GLU A 259 13.46 5.06 20.19
N GLN A 260 13.47 5.48 18.92
CA GLN A 260 12.89 6.75 18.50
C GLN A 260 11.37 6.76 18.66
N LEU A 261 10.67 5.68 18.32
CA LEU A 261 9.22 5.56 18.55
C LEU A 261 8.88 5.62 20.04
N ALA A 262 9.62 4.89 20.87
CA ALA A 262 9.45 4.93 22.33
C ALA A 262 9.72 6.33 22.88
N MET A 263 10.81 6.97 22.47
CA MET A 263 11.17 8.33 22.87
C MET A 263 10.08 9.34 22.48
N ALA A 264 9.62 9.31 21.22
CA ALA A 264 8.58 10.19 20.73
C ALA A 264 7.28 10.02 21.55
N SER A 265 6.84 8.76 21.74
CA SER A 265 5.63 8.44 22.50
C SER A 265 5.70 8.90 23.97
N ILE A 266 6.87 8.79 24.59
CA ILE A 266 7.09 9.26 25.98
C ILE A 266 7.10 10.79 26.05
N GLN A 267 7.75 11.46 25.09
CA GLN A 267 7.89 12.92 25.07
C GLN A 267 6.57 13.62 24.81
N THR A 268 5.78 13.11 23.86
CA THR A 268 4.50 13.71 23.45
C THR A 268 3.32 13.18 24.26
N GLN A 269 3.48 12.04 24.94
CA GLN A 269 2.39 11.28 25.56
C GLN A 269 1.26 10.90 24.59
N ALA A 270 1.60 10.74 23.31
CA ALA A 270 0.68 10.41 22.23
C ALA A 270 1.33 9.42 21.25
N ALA A 271 0.52 8.81 20.40
CA ALA A 271 1.02 7.96 19.31
C ALA A 271 1.77 8.80 18.25
N ASP A 272 2.91 8.29 17.78
CA ASP A 272 3.66 8.90 16.68
C ASP A 272 3.71 7.97 15.47
N ILE A 273 2.86 8.26 14.49
CA ILE A 273 2.65 7.38 13.33
C ILE A 273 3.84 7.41 12.35
N SER A 274 4.57 8.52 12.28
CA SER A 274 5.75 8.64 11.43
C SER A 274 6.92 7.78 11.95
N HIS A 275 7.13 7.73 13.26
CA HIS A 275 8.12 6.82 13.84
C HIS A 275 7.64 5.36 13.82
N PHE A 276 6.34 5.11 13.99
CA PHE A 276 5.76 3.78 13.78
C PHE A 276 6.02 3.25 12.37
N ALA A 277 5.81 4.09 11.35
CA ALA A 277 6.08 3.76 9.96
C ALA A 277 7.57 3.47 9.69
N ALA A 278 8.48 4.13 10.44
CA ALA A 278 9.90 3.85 10.37
C ALA A 278 10.25 2.47 10.94
N VAL A 279 9.62 2.08 12.05
CA VAL A 279 9.73 0.72 12.63
C VAL A 279 9.22 -0.33 11.64
N MET A 280 8.03 -0.16 11.06
CA MET A 280 7.50 -1.08 10.04
C MET A 280 8.48 -1.27 8.88
N ARG A 281 9.00 -0.16 8.33
CA ARG A 281 9.96 -0.18 7.24
C ARG A 281 11.22 -0.96 7.60
N ALA A 282 11.75 -0.75 8.81
CA ALA A 282 12.96 -1.42 9.26
C ALA A 282 12.73 -2.90 9.65
N ALA A 283 11.49 -3.29 9.95
CA ALA A 283 11.05 -4.68 10.13
C ALA A 283 10.65 -5.40 8.82
N GLU A 284 10.71 -4.70 7.69
CA GLU A 284 10.22 -5.18 6.39
C GLU A 284 8.72 -5.58 6.40
N LEU A 285 7.91 -4.98 7.30
CA LEU A 285 6.48 -5.24 7.41
C LEU A 285 5.67 -4.28 6.51
N GLY A 286 4.93 -4.83 5.54
CA GLY A 286 4.06 -4.06 4.66
C GLY A 286 2.75 -3.61 5.31
N PHE A 287 2.09 -2.59 4.75
CA PHE A 287 0.78 -2.13 5.24
C PHE A 287 -0.30 -3.21 5.08
N ASP A 288 -0.32 -3.92 3.95
CA ASP A 288 -1.32 -4.97 3.71
C ASP A 288 -1.18 -6.11 4.73
N GLU A 289 0.05 -6.46 5.12
CA GLU A 289 0.33 -7.46 6.15
C GLU A 289 -0.04 -6.97 7.55
N LEU A 290 0.25 -5.69 7.86
CA LEU A 290 -0.23 -5.04 9.08
C LEU A 290 -1.76 -5.11 9.16
N PHE A 291 -2.46 -4.71 8.10
CA PHE A 291 -3.93 -4.72 8.04
C PHE A 291 -4.49 -6.13 8.23
N LYS A 292 -3.99 -7.12 7.47
CA LYS A 292 -4.43 -8.52 7.58
C LYS A 292 -4.25 -9.06 9.00
N THR A 293 -3.05 -8.87 9.57
CA THR A 293 -2.71 -9.40 10.90
C THR A 293 -3.49 -8.69 11.99
N TYR A 294 -3.65 -7.36 11.88
CA TYR A 294 -4.45 -6.57 12.81
C TYR A 294 -5.92 -7.02 12.80
N VAL A 295 -6.57 -7.02 11.63
CA VAL A 295 -7.99 -7.40 11.51
C VAL A 295 -8.17 -8.84 11.96
N GLY A 296 -7.29 -9.74 11.54
CA GLY A 296 -7.33 -11.14 11.97
C GLY A 296 -7.27 -11.30 13.49
N LYS A 297 -6.29 -10.68 14.15
CA LYS A 297 -6.17 -10.70 15.62
C LYS A 297 -7.39 -10.09 16.29
N ASN A 298 -7.85 -8.93 15.82
CA ASN A 298 -8.99 -8.20 16.39
C ASN A 298 -10.28 -9.03 16.30
N VAL A 299 -10.56 -9.58 15.11
CA VAL A 299 -11.71 -10.45 14.85
C VAL A 299 -11.63 -11.74 15.68
N LEU A 300 -10.45 -12.38 15.79
CA LEU A 300 -10.26 -13.55 16.64
C LEU A 300 -10.49 -13.22 18.13
N ASN A 301 -10.09 -12.03 18.59
CA ASN A 301 -10.35 -11.59 19.95
C ASN A 301 -11.85 -11.37 20.20
N PHE A 302 -12.58 -10.78 19.25
CA PHE A 302 -14.06 -10.73 19.33
C PHE A 302 -14.66 -12.13 19.37
N PHE A 303 -14.24 -13.00 18.46
CA PHE A 303 -14.70 -14.37 18.37
C PHE A 303 -14.51 -15.11 19.70
N ARG A 304 -13.33 -15.01 20.32
CA ARG A 304 -13.04 -15.52 21.67
C ARG A 304 -14.05 -15.00 22.69
N GLN A 305 -14.27 -13.69 22.75
CA GLN A 305 -15.19 -13.08 23.72
C GLN A 305 -16.62 -13.55 23.53
N ASP A 306 -17.07 -13.70 22.29
CA ASP A 306 -18.44 -14.13 21.97
C ASP A 306 -18.67 -15.63 22.22
N HIS A 307 -17.59 -16.42 22.28
CA HIS A 307 -17.59 -17.85 22.58
C HIS A 307 -17.07 -18.16 24.00
N GLY A 308 -17.24 -17.24 24.95
CA GLY A 308 -17.04 -17.52 26.37
C GLY A 308 -15.60 -17.46 26.88
N TYR A 309 -14.74 -16.63 26.29
CA TYR A 309 -13.38 -16.45 26.80
C TYR A 309 -13.33 -15.91 28.23
N LYS A 310 -14.30 -15.05 28.62
CA LYS A 310 -14.39 -14.50 29.98
C LYS A 310 -14.85 -15.50 31.03
N ASP A 311 -15.74 -16.43 30.66
CA ASP A 311 -16.25 -17.46 31.57
C ASP A 311 -15.45 -18.77 31.52
N GLY A 312 -14.49 -18.87 30.59
CA GLY A 312 -13.57 -19.99 30.45
C GLY A 312 -14.10 -21.15 29.60
N SER A 313 -15.27 -21.01 28.96
CA SER A 313 -15.83 -22.04 28.07
C SER A 313 -15.21 -22.05 26.67
N TYR A 314 -14.47 -21.01 26.28
CA TYR A 314 -13.82 -20.95 24.96
C TYR A 314 -12.78 -22.06 24.75
N ILE A 315 -12.88 -22.75 23.62
CA ILE A 315 -11.89 -23.75 23.19
C ILE A 315 -10.78 -23.04 22.41
N LYS A 316 -9.58 -22.92 22.98
CA LYS A 316 -8.43 -22.31 22.29
C LYS A 316 -7.77 -23.23 21.26
N VAL A 317 -7.88 -24.55 21.44
CA VAL A 317 -7.24 -25.55 20.58
C VAL A 317 -8.29 -26.25 19.72
N TRP A 318 -8.34 -25.89 18.44
CA TRP A 318 -9.31 -26.41 17.48
C TRP A 318 -8.69 -27.56 16.71
N ASN A 319 -9.26 -28.77 16.83
CA ASN A 319 -8.80 -29.96 16.12
C ASN A 319 -7.28 -30.23 16.30
N GLY A 320 -6.73 -29.94 17.48
CA GLY A 320 -5.33 -30.18 17.83
C GLY A 320 -4.33 -29.07 17.47
N ARG A 321 -4.80 -27.92 16.97
CA ARG A 321 -3.98 -26.72 16.67
C ARG A 321 -4.53 -25.49 17.38
N GLU A 322 -3.68 -24.52 17.72
CA GLU A 322 -4.16 -23.26 18.32
C GLU A 322 -5.03 -22.47 17.33
N ASP A 323 -6.02 -21.76 17.84
CA ASP A 323 -6.89 -20.85 17.06
C ASP A 323 -6.11 -19.84 16.19
N ASN A 324 -4.96 -19.35 16.66
CA ASN A 324 -4.05 -18.49 15.90
C ASN A 324 -3.49 -19.17 14.64
N GLU A 325 -3.29 -20.50 14.66
CA GLU A 325 -2.81 -21.25 13.49
C GLU A 325 -3.89 -21.33 12.41
N HIS A 326 -5.15 -21.55 12.80
CA HIS A 326 -6.28 -21.52 11.88
C HIS A 326 -6.51 -20.12 11.32
N LEU A 327 -6.35 -19.08 12.15
CA LEU A 327 -6.41 -17.69 11.69
C LEU A 327 -5.36 -17.42 10.60
N ALA A 328 -4.12 -17.87 10.79
CA ALA A 328 -3.06 -17.66 9.79
C ALA A 328 -3.40 -18.30 8.44
N GLU A 329 -4.00 -19.50 8.44
CA GLU A 329 -4.47 -20.17 7.21
C GLU A 329 -5.60 -19.39 6.53
N ILE A 330 -6.56 -18.90 7.32
CA ILE A 330 -7.68 -18.10 6.81
C ILE A 330 -7.16 -16.80 6.15
N LEU A 331 -6.26 -16.08 6.81
CA LEU A 331 -5.71 -14.82 6.30
C LEU A 331 -4.87 -14.99 5.02
N ALA A 332 -4.27 -16.16 4.82
CA ALA A 332 -3.49 -16.47 3.62
C ALA A 332 -4.37 -16.61 2.36
N GLU A 333 -5.62 -17.03 2.52
CA GLU A 333 -6.55 -17.27 1.41
C GLU A 333 -7.42 -16.06 1.05
N LEU A 334 -7.66 -15.17 2.02
CA LEU A 334 -8.58 -14.04 1.86
C LEU A 334 -7.94 -12.82 1.19
N ASP A 335 -8.74 -12.13 0.38
CA ASP A 335 -8.37 -10.87 -0.26
C ASP A 335 -8.59 -9.68 0.71
N ALA A 336 -7.50 -9.04 1.10
CA ALA A 336 -7.53 -7.89 2.01
C ALA A 336 -8.09 -6.62 1.37
N ASP A 337 -8.25 -6.58 0.05
CA ASP A 337 -8.87 -5.47 -0.66
C ASP A 337 -10.41 -5.59 -0.68
N SER A 338 -10.98 -6.68 -0.13
CA SER A 338 -12.44 -6.85 -0.04
C SER A 338 -13.06 -5.93 1.01
N THR A 339 -14.18 -5.30 0.67
CA THR A 339 -14.91 -4.39 1.56
C THR A 339 -15.52 -5.08 2.78
N ASP A 340 -15.73 -6.40 2.72
CA ASP A 340 -16.26 -7.24 3.81
C ASP A 340 -15.19 -8.18 4.40
N PHE A 341 -13.90 -7.83 4.29
CA PHE A 341 -12.79 -8.69 4.74
C PHE A 341 -12.93 -9.15 6.21
N SER A 342 -13.25 -8.23 7.13
CA SER A 342 -13.46 -8.56 8.55
C SER A 342 -14.58 -9.60 8.75
N ASP A 343 -15.71 -9.44 8.05
CA ASP A 343 -16.83 -10.37 8.10
C ASP A 343 -16.48 -11.73 7.48
N GLN A 344 -15.69 -11.73 6.41
CA GLN A 344 -15.17 -12.97 5.83
C GLN A 344 -14.29 -13.73 6.83
N VAL A 345 -13.38 -13.04 7.53
CA VAL A 345 -12.54 -13.66 8.57
C VAL A 345 -13.43 -14.27 9.66
N TYR A 346 -14.40 -13.53 10.18
CA TYR A 346 -15.28 -14.02 11.25
C TYR A 346 -16.07 -15.26 10.82
N ARG A 347 -16.69 -15.24 9.63
CA ARG A 347 -17.42 -16.39 9.06
C ARG A 347 -16.52 -17.63 8.87
N ARG A 348 -15.27 -17.42 8.48
CA ARG A 348 -14.30 -18.51 8.32
C ARG A 348 -13.87 -19.08 9.68
N LEU A 349 -13.74 -18.24 10.71
CA LEU A 349 -13.50 -18.70 12.09
C LEU A 349 -14.68 -19.52 12.61
N GLU A 350 -15.94 -19.07 12.40
CA GLU A 350 -17.14 -19.85 12.76
C GLU A 350 -17.16 -21.23 12.11
N GLN A 351 -16.78 -21.32 10.83
CA GLN A 351 -16.73 -22.60 10.10
C GLN A 351 -15.64 -23.54 10.62
N ALA A 352 -14.53 -22.99 11.13
CA ALA A 352 -13.40 -23.75 11.65
C ALA A 352 -13.56 -24.11 13.14
N TYR A 353 -14.38 -23.37 13.87
CA TYR A 353 -14.58 -23.57 15.31
C TYR A 353 -15.26 -24.93 15.56
N PRO A 354 -14.70 -25.77 16.45
CA PRO A 354 -15.33 -27.04 16.80
C PRO A 354 -16.69 -26.76 17.44
N ALA A 355 -17.76 -27.13 16.75
CA ALA A 355 -19.09 -27.21 17.35
C ALA A 355 -19.09 -28.31 18.43
N GLU A 356 -19.82 -28.08 19.52
CA GLU A 356 -20.09 -29.11 20.55
C GLU A 356 -20.74 -30.38 19.97
#